data_AF-A0A7G1IPE1-F1
#
_entry.id   AF-A0A7G1IPE1-F1
#
_cell.length_a   1.000
_cell.length_b   1.000
_cell.length_c   1.000
_cell.angle_alpha   90.00
_cell.angle_beta   90.00
_cell.angle_gamma   90.00
#
_symmetry.space_group_name_H-M   'P 1'
#
loop_
_entity.id
_entity.type
_entity.pdbx_description
1 polymer ?
#
loop_
_entity_poly.entity_id
_entity_poly.type
_entity_poly.pdbx_seq_one_letter_code
_entity_poly.pdbx_strand_id
1 'polypeptide(L)'
;MGVIRSLRVPIDNHLKLIETTLKVLGQRPFFPPDVGGWPKGQVWLSTASAGTRLRTALHLANTADLSTVENTAAQDRIDAVGYLIGVGAWSDRSARALAPLVRRPPQLVAAAVNTPEYLTS
;
A
#
# COMPACT_ATOMS: atom_id res chain seq x y z
N MET A 1 -7.53 -1.57 3.38
CA MET A 1 -7.99 -1.03 4.68
C MET A 1 -6.83 -0.52 5.53
N GLY A 2 -5.75 -1.30 5.74
CA GLY A 2 -4.56 -0.84 6.50
C GLY A 2 -3.96 0.46 5.98
N VAL A 3 -3.74 0.57 4.66
CA VAL A 3 -3.09 1.76 4.03
C VAL A 3 -3.89 3.05 4.23
N ILE A 4 -5.22 2.99 4.15
CA ILE A 4 -6.09 4.16 4.31
C ILE A 4 -5.99 4.69 5.75
N ARG A 5 -5.96 3.77 6.72
CA ARG A 5 -5.78 4.10 8.13
C ARG A 5 -4.38 4.66 8.41
N SER A 6 -3.32 4.04 7.89
CA SER A 6 -1.94 4.50 8.12
C SER A 6 -1.68 5.86 7.50
N LEU A 7 -2.24 6.13 6.31
CA LEU A 7 -2.12 7.42 5.62
C LEU A 7 -3.16 8.46 6.09
N ARG A 8 -4.05 8.10 7.03
CA ARG A 8 -5.11 8.96 7.56
C ARG A 8 -5.95 9.64 6.46
N VAL A 9 -6.18 8.94 5.35
CA VAL A 9 -6.95 9.48 4.22
C VAL A 9 -8.45 9.41 4.54
N PRO A 10 -9.22 10.52 4.42
CA PRO A 10 -10.66 10.52 4.67
C PRO A 10 -11.40 9.54 3.76
N ILE A 11 -12.13 8.58 4.33
CA ILE A 11 -12.73 7.48 3.55
C ILE A 11 -13.81 7.98 2.59
N ASP A 12 -14.59 8.99 2.99
CA ASP A 12 -15.77 9.45 2.26
C ASP A 12 -15.48 9.87 0.82
N ASN A 13 -14.30 10.47 0.58
CA ASN A 13 -13.86 10.90 -0.74
C ASN A 13 -13.34 9.75 -1.63
N HIS A 14 -13.09 8.58 -1.05
CA HIS A 14 -12.43 7.45 -1.73
C HIS A 14 -13.29 6.18 -1.78
N LEU A 15 -14.55 6.20 -1.32
CA LEU A 15 -15.43 5.03 -1.27
C LEU A 15 -15.52 4.26 -2.60
N LYS A 16 -15.72 4.97 -3.72
CA LYS A 16 -15.81 4.36 -5.06
C LYS A 16 -14.51 3.70 -5.49
N LEU A 17 -13.37 4.33 -5.19
CA LEU A 17 -12.04 3.77 -5.46
C LEU A 17 -11.84 2.49 -4.65
N ILE A 18 -12.13 2.54 -3.35
CA ILE A 18 -11.98 1.41 -2.42
C ILE A 18 -12.84 0.23 -2.89
N GLU A 19 -14.11 0.47 -3.20
CA GLU A 19 -15.04 -0.56 -3.67
C GLU A 19 -14.55 -1.20 -4.98
N THR A 20 -14.09 -0.39 -5.93
CA THR A 20 -13.55 -0.87 -7.21
C THR A 20 -12.29 -1.71 -7.00
N THR A 21 -11.36 -1.23 -6.18
CA THR A 21 -10.13 -1.96 -5.84
C THR A 21 -10.44 -3.29 -5.17
N LEU A 22 -11.37 -3.32 -4.20
CA LEU A 22 -11.78 -4.54 -3.52
C LEU A 22 -12.40 -5.56 -4.50
N LYS A 23 -13.25 -5.10 -5.43
CA LYS A 23 -13.81 -5.97 -6.49
C LYS A 23 -12.72 -6.56 -7.38
N VAL A 24 -11.78 -5.74 -7.86
CA VAL A 24 -10.67 -6.20 -8.72
C VAL A 24 -9.75 -7.18 -7.99
N LEU A 25 -9.54 -6.99 -6.68
CA LEU A 25 -8.74 -7.90 -5.86
C LEU A 25 -9.48 -9.19 -5.48
N GLY A 26 -10.74 -9.37 -5.91
CA GLY A 26 -11.59 -10.50 -5.49
C GLY A 26 -11.99 -10.45 -4.01
N GLN A 27 -11.81 -9.31 -3.35
CA GLN A 27 -12.02 -9.08 -1.92
C GLN A 27 -13.37 -8.40 -1.68
N ARG A 28 -14.47 -8.99 -2.17
CA ARG A 28 -15.81 -8.47 -1.90
C ARG A 28 -16.23 -8.93 -0.50
N PRO A 29 -16.30 -8.05 0.51
CA PRO A 29 -16.66 -8.48 1.86
C PRO A 29 -18.06 -9.08 1.84
N PHE A 30 -18.22 -10.29 2.39
CA PHE A 30 -19.50 -11.00 2.56
C PHE A 30 -20.26 -11.35 1.27
N PHE A 31 -19.61 -11.42 0.10
CA PHE A 31 -20.28 -11.94 -1.10
C PHE A 31 -19.36 -12.71 -2.07
N PRO A 32 -19.64 -14.00 -2.32
CA PRO A 32 -20.70 -14.81 -1.72
C PRO A 32 -20.52 -14.96 -0.18
N PRO A 33 -21.55 -15.41 0.57
CA PRO A 33 -21.45 -15.68 2.01
C PRO A 33 -20.48 -16.84 2.34
N ASP A 34 -19.85 -17.42 1.33
CA ASP A 34 -18.77 -18.40 1.40
C ASP A 34 -17.49 -17.85 0.74
N VAL A 35 -16.35 -18.47 1.02
CA VAL A 35 -15.07 -18.13 0.36
C VAL A 35 -14.99 -18.63 -1.10
N GLY A 36 -16.08 -19.18 -1.65
CA GLY A 36 -16.14 -19.75 -3.00
C GLY A 36 -16.01 -18.74 -4.13
N GLY A 37 -16.18 -17.44 -3.84
CA GLY A 37 -15.86 -16.34 -4.75
C GLY A 37 -14.38 -15.96 -4.80
N TRP A 38 -13.54 -16.50 -3.90
CA TRP A 38 -12.10 -16.24 -3.93
C TRP A 38 -11.46 -17.05 -5.06
N PRO A 39 -10.60 -16.42 -5.89
CA PRO A 39 -9.83 -17.16 -6.88
C PRO A 39 -9.01 -18.27 -6.22
N LYS A 40 -9.21 -19.51 -6.65
CA LYS A 40 -8.48 -20.68 -6.16
C LYS A 40 -7.01 -20.59 -6.63
N GLY A 41 -6.05 -21.01 -5.81
CA GLY A 41 -4.63 -21.06 -6.19
C GLY A 41 -3.93 -19.69 -6.22
N GLN A 42 -2.83 -19.54 -6.97
CA GLN A 42 -1.95 -18.34 -6.99
C GLN A 42 -2.58 -17.06 -7.61
N VAL A 43 -3.85 -17.11 -8.03
CA VAL A 43 -4.50 -16.01 -8.78
C VAL A 43 -4.73 -14.76 -7.92
N TRP A 44 -4.81 -14.92 -6.59
CA TRP A 44 -4.81 -13.78 -5.65
C TRP A 44 -3.50 -12.96 -5.70
N LEU A 45 -2.43 -13.54 -6.23
CA LEU A 45 -1.09 -12.95 -6.43
C LEU A 45 -0.75 -12.71 -7.91
N SER A 46 -1.76 -12.55 -8.76
CA SER A 46 -1.51 -12.24 -10.18
C SER A 46 -0.84 -10.87 -10.37
N THR A 47 -0.14 -10.69 -11.50
CA THR A 47 0.41 -9.39 -11.91
C THR A 47 -0.66 -8.30 -11.97
N ALA A 48 -1.90 -8.66 -12.33
CA ALA A 48 -3.03 -7.73 -12.35
C ALA A 48 -3.43 -7.28 -10.94
N SER A 49 -3.45 -8.20 -9.98
CA SER A 49 -3.71 -7.90 -8.55
C SER A 49 -2.60 -7.02 -7.97
N ALA A 50 -1.33 -7.37 -8.22
CA ALA A 50 -0.18 -6.58 -7.78
C ALA A 50 -0.19 -5.16 -8.38
N GLY A 51 -0.45 -5.04 -9.69
CA GLY A 51 -0.57 -3.75 -10.36
C GLY A 51 -1.72 -2.90 -9.83
N THR A 52 -2.84 -3.52 -9.47
CA THR A 52 -3.99 -2.82 -8.87
C THR A 52 -3.63 -2.27 -7.49
N ARG A 53 -2.99 -3.08 -6.62
CA ARG A 53 -2.52 -2.63 -5.30
C ARG A 53 -1.57 -1.44 -5.42
N LEU A 54 -0.58 -1.52 -6.32
CA LEU A 54 0.39 -0.45 -6.51
C LEU A 54 -0.28 0.84 -7.01
N ARG A 55 -1.18 0.76 -8.01
CA ARG A 55 -1.90 1.93 -8.53
C ARG A 55 -2.79 2.58 -7.47
N THR A 56 -3.53 1.78 -6.70
CA THR A 56 -4.37 2.33 -5.62
C THR A 56 -3.53 2.93 -4.51
N ALA A 57 -2.43 2.28 -4.11
CA ALA A 57 -1.51 2.82 -3.12
C ALA A 57 -0.91 4.15 -3.58
N LEU A 58 -0.52 4.26 -4.85
CA LEU A 58 -0.03 5.52 -5.42
C LEU A 58 -1.10 6.61 -5.42
N HIS A 59 -2.34 6.29 -5.80
CA HIS A 59 -3.43 7.26 -5.74
C HIS A 59 -3.64 7.78 -4.31
N LEU A 60 -3.74 6.88 -3.33
CA LEU A 60 -3.91 7.24 -1.91
C LEU A 60 -2.72 8.05 -1.37
N ALA A 61 -1.49 7.69 -1.75
CA ALA A 61 -0.30 8.42 -1.33
C ALA A 61 -0.26 9.85 -1.90
N ASN A 62 -0.77 10.08 -3.12
CA ASN A 62 -0.83 11.43 -3.70
C ASN A 62 -1.89 12.33 -3.04
N THR A 63 -2.87 11.76 -2.34
CA THR A 63 -3.93 12.52 -1.65
C THR A 63 -3.74 12.56 -0.14
N ALA A 64 -2.72 11.88 0.38
CA ALA A 64 -2.41 11.84 1.81
C ALA A 64 -1.50 13.01 2.21
N ASP A 65 -1.55 13.38 3.47
CA ASP A 65 -0.51 14.22 4.09
C ASP A 65 0.76 13.38 4.28
N LEU A 66 1.78 13.64 3.47
CA LEU A 66 3.08 12.96 3.52
C LEU A 66 4.17 13.80 4.18
N SER A 67 3.82 14.89 4.88
CA SER A 67 4.77 15.82 5.49
C SER A 67 5.83 15.14 6.36
N THR A 68 5.47 14.07 7.08
CA THR A 68 6.41 13.27 7.90
C THR A 68 7.56 12.70 7.06
N VAL A 69 7.30 12.32 5.81
CA VAL A 69 8.29 11.77 4.87
C VAL A 69 8.95 12.89 4.09
N GLU A 70 8.18 13.88 3.63
CA GLU A 70 8.67 14.98 2.79
C GLU A 70 9.67 15.88 3.51
N ASN A 71 9.42 16.18 4.79
CA ASN A 71 10.28 17.00 5.64
C ASN A 71 11.50 16.26 6.19
N THR A 72 11.58 14.94 5.95
CA THR A 72 12.75 14.13 6.34
C THR A 72 13.83 14.20 5.27
N ALA A 73 15.10 14.22 5.67
CA ALA A 73 16.23 14.19 4.75
C ALA A 73 16.20 12.92 3.88
N ALA A 74 16.60 13.02 2.60
CA ALA A 74 16.39 11.94 1.64
C ALA A 74 16.97 10.57 2.08
N GLN A 75 18.08 10.58 2.81
CA GLN A 75 18.72 9.37 3.33
C GLN A 75 17.91 8.66 4.43
N ASP A 76 17.08 9.39 5.18
CA ASP A 76 16.31 8.88 6.32
C ASP A 76 14.84 8.59 5.95
N ARG A 77 14.45 8.83 4.69
CA ARG A 77 13.05 8.70 4.25
C ARG A 77 12.51 7.28 4.25
N ILE A 78 13.37 6.27 4.09
CA ILE A 78 12.95 4.86 4.18
C ILE A 78 12.47 4.56 5.60
N ASP A 79 13.19 5.04 6.61
CA ASP A 79 12.82 4.88 8.02
C ASP A 79 11.58 5.71 8.35
N ALA A 80 11.50 6.95 7.85
CA ALA A 80 10.32 7.80 8.04
C ALA A 80 9.04 7.17 7.45
N VAL A 81 9.13 6.53 6.29
CA VAL A 81 8.00 5.79 5.72
C VAL A 81 7.66 4.56 6.57
N GLY A 82 8.66 3.83 7.06
CA GLY A 82 8.46 2.71 7.99
C GLY A 82 7.68 3.16 9.23
N TYR A 83 8.11 4.25 9.86
CA TYR A 83 7.41 4.86 10.99
C TYR A 83 5.97 5.26 10.65
N LEU A 84 5.74 5.91 9.50
CA LEU A 84 4.41 6.32 9.05
C LEU A 84 3.45 5.14 8.92
N ILE A 85 3.94 4.00 8.43
CA ILE A 85 3.10 2.83 8.14
C ILE A 85 3.18 1.74 9.20
N GLY A 86 3.92 1.95 10.30
CA GLY A 86 4.05 1.00 11.40
C GLY A 86 4.99 -0.18 11.13
N VAL A 87 5.92 -0.05 10.18
CA VAL A 87 6.97 -1.05 9.91
C VAL A 87 8.23 -0.65 10.68
N GLY A 88 8.63 -1.48 11.64
CA GLY A 88 9.76 -1.20 12.54
C GLY A 88 11.14 -1.55 11.98
N ALA A 89 11.22 -2.40 10.97
CA ALA A 89 12.48 -2.78 10.34
C ALA A 89 12.26 -3.21 8.88
N TRP A 90 13.26 -2.94 8.04
CA TRP A 90 13.30 -3.32 6.64
C TRP A 90 14.32 -4.43 6.41
N SER A 91 14.00 -5.43 5.59
CA SER A 91 15.02 -6.31 5.03
C SER A 91 15.94 -5.54 4.08
N ASP A 92 17.19 -6.00 3.94
CA ASP A 92 18.14 -5.44 2.96
C ASP A 92 17.58 -5.44 1.53
N ARG A 93 16.73 -6.42 1.21
CA ARG A 93 16.08 -6.50 -0.11
C ARG A 93 15.08 -5.34 -0.28
N SER A 94 14.18 -5.14 0.68
CA SER A 94 13.17 -4.07 0.63
C SER A 94 13.83 -2.70 0.68
N ALA A 95 14.80 -2.48 1.58
CA ALA A 95 15.56 -1.23 1.65
C ALA A 95 16.24 -0.87 0.32
N ARG A 96 16.91 -1.82 -0.34
CA ARG A 96 17.51 -1.60 -1.66
C ARG A 96 16.48 -1.29 -2.75
N ALA A 97 15.32 -1.94 -2.72
CA ALA A 97 14.25 -1.69 -3.69
C ALA A 97 13.60 -0.29 -3.50
N LEU A 98 13.57 0.22 -2.26
CA LEU A 98 13.00 1.52 -1.91
C LEU A 98 13.98 2.68 -2.14
N ALA A 99 15.29 2.44 -2.04
CA ALA A 99 16.33 3.47 -2.16
C ALA A 99 16.21 4.38 -3.40
N PRO A 100 15.88 3.89 -4.62
CA PRO A 100 15.70 4.76 -5.79
C PRO A 100 14.54 5.76 -5.67
N LEU A 101 13.60 5.52 -4.76
CA LEU A 101 12.35 6.27 -4.62
C LEU A 101 12.42 7.36 -3.54
N VAL A 102 13.53 7.49 -2.80
CA VAL A 102 13.62 8.43 -1.66
C VAL A 102 13.35 9.89 -2.04
N ARG A 103 13.57 10.27 -3.29
CA ARG A 103 13.25 11.62 -3.79
C ARG A 103 11.84 11.77 -4.35
N ARG A 104 11.01 10.73 -4.27
CA ARG A 104 9.66 10.66 -4.83
C ARG A 104 8.68 10.12 -3.79
N PRO A 105 8.30 10.94 -2.78
CA PRO A 105 7.60 10.48 -1.58
C PRO A 105 6.30 9.69 -1.83
N PRO A 106 5.40 10.10 -2.75
CA PRO A 106 4.21 9.29 -3.03
C PRO A 106 4.54 7.89 -3.59
N GLN A 107 5.61 7.78 -4.38
CA GLN A 107 6.03 6.53 -4.98
C GLN A 107 6.77 5.65 -3.97
N LEU A 108 7.57 6.26 -3.09
CA LEU A 108 8.21 5.58 -1.96
C LEU A 108 7.15 4.95 -1.04
N VAL A 109 6.15 5.73 -0.63
CA VAL A 109 5.03 5.24 0.20
C VAL A 109 4.26 4.13 -0.52
N ALA A 110 3.93 4.32 -1.79
CA ALA A 110 3.21 3.32 -2.57
C ALA A 110 3.98 1.99 -2.71
N ALA A 111 5.30 2.04 -2.88
CA ALA A 111 6.14 0.85 -2.91
C ALA A 111 6.25 0.21 -1.52
N ALA A 112 6.45 1.02 -0.47
CA ALA A 112 6.63 0.55 0.91
C ALA A 112 5.42 -0.25 1.42
N VAL A 113 4.18 0.19 1.13
CA VAL A 113 2.97 -0.55 1.53
C VAL A 113 2.72 -1.83 0.71
N ASN A 114 3.54 -2.11 -0.31
CA ASN A 114 3.52 -3.34 -1.09
C ASN A 114 4.71 -4.26 -0.79
N THR A 115 5.50 -3.94 0.23
CA THR A 115 6.60 -4.80 0.72
C THR A 115 6.06 -5.97 1.54
N PRO A 116 6.82 -7.09 1.65
CA PRO A 116 6.48 -8.17 2.56
C PRO A 116 6.30 -7.70 4.00
N GLU A 117 7.19 -6.82 4.47
CA GLU A 117 7.19 -6.32 5.84
C GLU A 117 5.87 -5.63 6.22
N TYR A 118 5.24 -4.90 5.30
CA TYR A 118 3.94 -4.28 5.55
C TYR A 118 2.76 -5.26 5.40
N LEU A 119 2.86 -6.22 4.46
CA LEU A 119 1.74 -7.11 4.13
C LEU A 119 1.55 -8.27 5.12
N THR A 120 2.57 -8.59 5.92
CA THR A 120 2.52 -9.68 6.92
C THR A 120 2.52 -9.20 8.37
N SER A 121 2.55 -7.88 8.61
CA SER A 121 2.53 -7.28 9.95
C SER A 121 1.13 -7.03 10.49
#